data_AF-A0A7S0NV38-F1
#
_entry.id   AF-A0A7S0NV38-F1
#
_cell.length_a   1.000
_cell.length_b   1.000
_cell.length_c   1.000
_cell.angle_alpha   90.00
_cell.angle_beta   90.00
_cell.angle_gamma   90.00
#
_symmetry.space_group_name_H-M   'P 1'
#
loop_
_entity.id
_entity.type
_entity.pdbx_description
1 polymer ?
#
loop_
_entity_poly.entity_id
_entity_poly.type
_entity_poly.pdbx_seq_one_letter_code
_entity_poly.pdbx_strand_id
1 'polypeptide(L)'
;SLSHEMRTPLNGLVNLLQLALGAAATWLERPGRELRCLLDEALTASKLLSDLLDETLDGTKEKGLVHGLVELRRDPVSMPKLSRECVALVNPAAGAKGIDLRLQVDDAVEAAGEGVGDAR
;
A
#
# COMPACT_ATOMS: atom_id res chain seq x y z
N SER A 1 -19.43 -3.88 12.26
CA SER A 1 -18.27 -4.79 12.39
C SER A 1 -16.95 -4.22 11.87
N LEU A 2 -16.93 -3.30 10.89
CA LEU A 2 -15.68 -2.62 10.45
C LEU A 2 -14.96 -1.82 11.57
N SER A 3 -15.63 -0.86 12.22
CA SER A 3 -15.04 -0.09 13.33
C SER A 3 -14.72 -0.94 14.57
N HIS A 4 -15.33 -2.12 14.70
CA HIS A 4 -15.10 -3.02 15.84
C HIS A 4 -13.85 -3.88 15.64
N GLU A 5 -13.62 -4.34 14.42
CA GLU A 5 -12.42 -5.10 14.05
C GLU A 5 -11.19 -4.20 13.98
N MET A 6 -11.35 -2.94 13.56
CA MET A 6 -10.30 -1.92 13.59
C MET A 6 -9.96 -1.40 14.99
N ARG A 7 -10.93 -1.35 15.91
CA ARG A 7 -10.74 -0.83 17.27
C ARG A 7 -9.74 -1.65 18.08
N THR A 8 -9.74 -2.96 17.92
CA THR A 8 -8.89 -3.88 18.69
C THR A 8 -7.39 -3.70 18.40
N PRO A 9 -6.91 -3.74 17.14
CA PRO A 9 -5.50 -3.51 16.84
C PRO A 9 -5.07 -2.06 17.13
N LEU A 10 -5.94 -1.08 16.86
CA LEU A 10 -5.66 0.33 17.15
C LEU A 10 -5.48 0.59 18.66
N ASN A 11 -6.33 0.01 19.50
CA ASN A 11 -6.21 0.10 20.95
C ASN A 11 -4.94 -0.61 21.45
N GLY A 12 -4.53 -1.71 20.83
CA GLY A 12 -3.26 -2.39 21.12
C GLY A 12 -2.05 -1.50 20.85
N LEU A 13 -2.03 -0.82 19.69
CA LEU A 13 -0.98 0.12 19.32
C LEU A 13 -0.94 1.35 20.25
N VAL A 14 -2.10 1.94 20.56
CA VAL A 14 -2.20 3.07 21.51
C VAL A 14 -1.69 2.68 22.89
N ASN A 15 -2.01 1.48 23.38
CA ASN A 15 -1.52 0.99 24.68
C ASN A 15 0.00 0.77 24.68
N LEU A 16 0.56 0.17 23.61
CA LEU A 16 2.02 0.00 23.46
C LEU A 16 2.76 1.34 23.42
N LEU A 17 2.24 2.32 22.68
CA LEU A 17 2.80 3.67 22.64
C LEU A 17 2.69 4.40 23.98
N GLN A 18 1.59 4.23 24.72
CA GLN A 18 1.43 4.77 26.08
C GLN A 18 2.41 4.16 27.08
N LEU A 19 2.68 2.86 26.98
CA LEU A 19 3.71 2.18 27.80
C LEU A 19 5.11 2.67 27.45
N ALA A 20 5.41 2.87 26.16
CA ALA A 20 6.68 3.43 25.71
C ALA A 20 6.89 4.88 26.18
N LEU A 21 5.83 5.71 26.16
CA LEU A 21 5.84 7.08 26.68
C LEU A 21 6.00 7.13 28.21
N GLY A 22 5.30 6.26 28.95
CA GLY A 22 5.41 6.15 30.41
C GLY A 22 6.78 5.65 30.86
N ALA A 23 7.36 4.71 30.10
CA ALA A 23 8.75 4.31 30.26
C ALA A 23 9.70 5.46 29.92
N ALA A 24 9.52 6.21 28.83
CA ALA A 24 10.38 7.35 28.51
C ALA A 24 10.44 8.42 29.63
N ALA A 25 9.38 8.55 30.44
CA ALA A 25 9.31 9.50 31.56
C ALA A 25 10.11 9.06 32.82
N THR A 26 10.59 7.82 32.91
CA THR A 26 11.22 7.26 34.12
C THR A 26 12.70 6.92 34.00
N TRP A 27 13.32 7.05 32.82
CA TRP A 27 14.71 6.62 32.61
C TRP A 27 15.65 7.79 32.39
N LEU A 28 16.33 8.19 33.47
CA LEU A 28 17.42 9.16 33.41
C LEU A 28 18.78 8.55 33.00
N GLU A 29 18.97 7.23 32.87
CA GLU A 29 20.36 6.73 32.74
C GLU A 29 20.70 5.69 31.66
N ARG A 30 19.79 4.94 31.01
CA ARG A 30 20.17 4.02 29.90
C ARG A 30 19.05 3.73 28.88
N PRO A 31 18.97 4.45 27.74
CA PRO A 31 17.85 4.32 26.78
C PRO A 31 18.00 3.22 25.71
N GLY A 32 18.81 2.17 25.93
CA GLY A 32 19.36 1.40 24.81
C GLY A 32 18.46 0.30 24.22
N ARG A 33 17.85 -0.56 25.04
CA ARG A 33 17.35 -1.87 24.59
C ARG A 33 15.85 -2.08 24.77
N GLU A 34 15.32 -1.71 25.93
CA GLU A 34 13.89 -1.88 26.25
C GLU A 34 13.01 -0.89 25.46
N LEU A 35 13.43 0.37 25.39
CA LEU A 35 12.76 1.37 24.55
C LEU A 35 12.76 0.96 23.07
N ARG A 36 13.87 0.39 22.61
CA ARG A 36 13.98 -0.09 21.23
C ARG A 36 13.06 -1.28 20.95
N CYS A 37 12.94 -2.21 21.90
CA CYS A 37 11.99 -3.32 21.82
C CYS A 37 10.54 -2.83 21.76
N LEU A 38 10.18 -1.86 22.62
CA LEU A 38 8.84 -1.27 22.65
C LEU A 38 8.51 -0.51 21.35
N LEU A 39 9.47 0.22 20.80
CA LEU A 39 9.31 0.92 19.52
C LEU A 39 9.22 -0.06 18.34
N ASP A 40 9.98 -1.15 18.35
CA ASP A 40 9.89 -2.20 17.32
C ASP A 40 8.55 -2.94 17.38
N GLU A 41 8.01 -3.19 18.58
CA GLU A 41 6.67 -3.76 18.76
C GLU A 41 5.56 -2.81 18.29
N ALA A 42 5.67 -1.51 18.63
CA ALA A 42 4.73 -0.50 18.16
C ALA A 42 4.78 -0.35 16.63
N LEU A 43 5.96 -0.41 16.03
CA LEU A 43 6.13 -0.38 14.57
C LEU A 43 5.54 -1.62 13.89
N THR A 44 5.67 -2.79 14.51
CA THR A 44 5.08 -4.05 14.02
C THR A 44 3.55 -3.99 14.06
N ALA A 45 2.98 -3.50 15.17
CA ALA A 45 1.53 -3.28 15.29
C ALA A 45 1.02 -2.22 14.29
N SER A 46 1.82 -1.19 14.01
CA SER A 46 1.49 -0.15 13.02
C SER A 46 1.41 -0.74 11.61
N LYS A 47 2.34 -1.62 11.24
CA LYS A 47 2.35 -2.28 9.94
C LYS A 47 1.14 -3.20 9.77
N LEU A 48 0.84 -4.03 10.77
CA LEU A 48 -0.35 -4.89 10.75
C LEU A 48 -1.65 -4.08 10.59
N LEU A 49 -1.75 -2.93 11.24
CA LEU A 49 -2.90 -2.05 11.11
C LEU A 49 -2.98 -1.41 9.71
N SER A 50 -1.85 -0.98 9.14
CA SER A 50 -1.77 -0.50 7.76
C SER A 50 -2.18 -1.58 6.76
N ASP A 51 -1.71 -2.81 6.94
CA ASP A 51 -2.07 -3.93 6.08
C ASP A 51 -3.59 -4.23 6.14
N LEU A 52 -4.20 -4.21 7.33
CA LEU A 52 -5.65 -4.37 7.48
C LEU A 52 -6.46 -3.21 6.89
N LEU A 53 -5.93 -1.98 6.96
CA LEU A 53 -6.51 -0.81 6.30
C LEU A 53 -6.46 -0.95 4.77
N ASP A 54 -5.32 -1.37 4.23
CA ASP A 54 -5.14 -1.59 2.80
C ASP A 54 -6.04 -2.73 2.29
N GLU A 55 -6.17 -3.83 3.05
CA GLU A 55 -7.05 -4.96 2.71
C GLU A 55 -8.54 -4.58 2.74
N THR A 56 -8.96 -3.71 3.67
CA THR A 56 -10.34 -3.20 3.71
C THR A 56 -10.61 -2.18 2.61
N LEU A 57 -9.65 -1.34 2.24
CA LEU A 57 -9.75 -0.44 1.09
C LEU A 57 -9.83 -1.22 -0.23
N ASP A 58 -9.02 -2.27 -0.39
CA ASP A 58 -9.10 -3.14 -1.57
C ASP A 58 -10.43 -3.90 -1.62
N GLY A 59 -10.93 -4.39 -0.48
CA GLY A 59 -12.26 -4.99 -0.40
C GLY A 59 -13.41 -4.02 -0.75
N THR A 60 -13.24 -2.71 -0.53
CA THR A 60 -14.21 -1.70 -1.01
C THR A 60 -14.13 -1.45 -2.52
N LYS A 61 -12.94 -1.51 -3.13
CA LYS A 61 -12.78 -1.46 -4.59
C LYS A 61 -13.37 -2.71 -5.25
N GLU A 62 -13.09 -3.89 -4.71
CA GLU A 62 -13.65 -5.17 -5.19
C GLU A 62 -15.18 -5.21 -5.03
N LYS A 63 -15.72 -4.82 -3.87
CA LYS A 63 -17.19 -4.74 -3.68
C LYS A 63 -17.83 -3.71 -4.61
N GLY A 64 -17.16 -2.59 -4.88
CA GLY A 64 -17.60 -1.59 -5.85
C GLY A 64 -17.70 -2.16 -7.27
N LEU A 65 -16.72 -2.97 -7.69
CA LEU A 65 -16.72 -3.67 -8.99
C LEU A 65 -17.88 -4.68 -9.08
N VAL A 66 -18.14 -5.45 -8.03
CA VAL A 66 -19.20 -6.49 -8.01
C VAL A 66 -20.62 -5.90 -7.87
N HIS A 67 -20.77 -4.76 -7.17
CA HIS A 67 -22.06 -4.06 -7.04
C HIS A 67 -22.32 -2.99 -8.12
N GLY A 68 -21.43 -2.86 -9.11
CA GLY A 68 -21.61 -1.91 -10.21
C GLY A 68 -21.55 -0.43 -9.80
N LEU A 69 -20.92 -0.12 -8.65
CA LEU A 69 -20.72 1.26 -8.18
C LEU A 69 -19.48 1.95 -8.77
N VAL A 70 -18.68 1.24 -9.57
CA VAL A 70 -17.53 1.82 -10.27
C VAL A 70 -18.03 2.53 -11.53
N GLU A 71 -18.18 3.85 -11.45
CA GLU A 71 -18.36 4.70 -12.62
C GLU A 71 -17.03 4.84 -13.35
N LEU A 72 -16.89 4.23 -14.54
CA LEU A 72 -15.72 4.43 -15.38
C LEU A 72 -15.72 5.84 -15.96
N ARG A 73 -14.62 6.56 -15.79
CA ARG A 73 -14.42 7.82 -16.52
C ARG A 73 -13.84 7.53 -17.90
N ARG A 74 -14.23 8.36 -18.87
CA ARG A 74 -13.70 8.33 -20.23
C ARG A 74 -12.77 9.51 -20.41
N ASP A 75 -11.50 9.28 -20.16
CA ASP A 75 -10.43 10.25 -20.30
C ASP A 75 -9.42 9.78 -21.35
N PRO A 76 -8.67 10.70 -21.97
CA PRO A 76 -7.57 10.34 -22.85
C PRO A 76 -6.47 9.58 -22.08
N VAL A 77 -6.05 8.43 -22.60
CA VAL A 77 -5.02 7.57 -22.01
C VAL A 77 -4.04 7.12 -23.09
N SER A 78 -2.74 7.33 -22.85
CA SER A 78 -1.68 6.79 -23.70
C SER A 78 -1.35 5.35 -23.29
N MET A 79 -1.80 4.38 -24.09
CA MET A 79 -1.51 2.95 -23.85
C MET A 79 0.00 2.63 -23.84
N PRO A 80 0.85 3.20 -24.71
CA PRO A 80 2.30 3.00 -24.63
C PRO A 80 2.90 3.49 -23.31
N LYS A 81 2.45 4.66 -22.83
CA LYS A 81 2.92 5.24 -21.56
C LYS A 81 2.50 4.37 -20.37
N LEU A 82 1.22 4.00 -20.30
CA LEU A 82 0.69 3.14 -19.23
C LEU A 82 1.39 1.78 -19.20
N SER A 83 1.61 1.17 -20.37
CA SER A 83 2.31 -0.12 -20.46
C SER A 83 3.76 -0.03 -19.94
N ARG A 84 4.46 1.07 -20.25
CA ARG A 84 5.82 1.33 -19.72
C ARG A 84 5.82 1.48 -18.20
N GLU A 85 4.84 2.20 -17.64
CA GLU A 85 4.67 2.38 -16.20
C GLU A 85 4.40 1.04 -15.49
N CYS A 86 3.49 0.21 -16.02
CA CYS A 86 3.23 -1.13 -15.48
C CYS A 86 4.49 -2.01 -15.48
N VAL A 87 5.25 -2.00 -16.58
CA VAL A 87 6.48 -2.79 -16.67
C VAL A 87 7.52 -2.28 -15.69
N ALA A 88 7.66 -0.95 -15.51
CA ALA A 88 8.57 -0.37 -14.52
C ALA A 88 8.24 -0.80 -13.08
N LEU A 89 6.95 -0.98 -12.74
CA LEU A 89 6.52 -1.47 -11.43
C LEU A 89 6.91 -2.95 -11.19
N VAL A 90 6.83 -3.79 -12.21
CA VAL A 90 7.05 -5.24 -12.10
C VAL A 90 8.52 -5.62 -12.30
N ASN A 91 9.29 -4.82 -13.02
CA ASN A 91 10.69 -5.13 -13.38
C ASN A 91 11.60 -5.44 -12.18
N PRO A 92 11.53 -4.72 -11.04
CA PRO A 92 12.35 -5.04 -9.87
C PRO A 92 12.09 -6.44 -9.32
N ALA A 93 10.82 -6.87 -9.28
CA ALA A 93 10.43 -8.20 -8.82
C ALA A 93 10.83 -9.29 -9.82
N ALA A 94 10.80 -9.01 -11.13
CA ALA A 94 11.31 -9.90 -12.17
C ALA A 94 12.84 -10.05 -12.06
N GLY A 95 13.56 -8.94 -11.91
CA GLY A 95 15.02 -8.92 -11.75
C GLY A 95 15.51 -9.66 -10.50
N ALA A 96 14.78 -9.56 -9.38
CA ALA A 96 15.07 -10.34 -8.17
C ALA A 96 14.99 -11.86 -8.38
N LYS A 97 14.26 -12.31 -9.42
CA LYS A 97 14.13 -13.71 -9.83
C LYS A 97 15.02 -14.08 -11.03
N GLY A 98 15.86 -13.16 -11.49
CA GLY A 98 16.70 -13.35 -12.68
C GLY A 98 15.92 -13.38 -14.00
N ILE A 99 14.71 -12.81 -14.03
CA ILE A 99 13.87 -12.74 -15.22
C ILE A 99 14.09 -11.40 -15.93
N ASP A 100 14.45 -11.45 -17.20
CA ASP A 100 14.54 -10.26 -18.07
C ASP A 100 13.16 -9.95 -18.68
N LEU A 101 12.50 -8.92 -18.15
CA LEU A 101 11.19 -8.48 -18.61
C LEU A 101 11.34 -7.30 -19.57
N ARG A 102 10.87 -7.47 -20.81
CA ARG A 102 10.92 -6.45 -21.86
C ARG A 102 9.53 -6.11 -22.36
N LEU A 103 9.32 -4.82 -22.61
CA LEU A 103 8.13 -4.31 -23.28
C LEU A 103 8.45 -4.02 -24.74
N GLN A 104 7.60 -4.50 -25.65
CA GLN A 104 7.60 -4.11 -27.05
C GLN A 104 6.22 -3.56 -27.37
N VAL A 105 6.18 -2.33 -27.89
CA VAL A 105 4.98 -1.68 -28.37
C VAL A 105 5.13 -1.53 -29.88
N ASP A 106 4.09 -1.87 -30.64
CA ASP A 106 4.08 -1.72 -32.09
C ASP A 106 4.11 -0.23 -32.48
N ASP A 107 4.86 0.12 -33.54
CA ASP A 107 5.00 1.50 -34.01
C ASP A 107 3.65 2.13 -34.37
N ALA A 108 2.69 1.35 -34.87
CA ALA A 108 1.35 1.82 -35.14
C ALA A 108 0.61 2.26 -33.86
N VAL A 109 0.90 1.62 -32.73
CA VAL A 109 0.33 1.95 -31.42
C VAL A 109 1.05 3.13 -30.78
N GLU A 110 2.36 3.26 -30.98
CA GLU A 110 3.11 4.47 -30.59
C GLU A 110 2.61 5.71 -31.36
N ALA A 111 2.27 5.54 -32.65
CA ALA A 111 1.78 6.63 -33.50
C ALA A 111 0.30 6.99 -33.27
N ALA A 112 -0.50 6.07 -32.72
CA ALA A 112 -1.95 6.26 -32.55
C ALA A 112 -2.33 7.32 -31.48
N GLY A 113 -1.38 7.77 -30.65
CA GLY A 113 -1.63 8.81 -29.64
C GLY A 113 -2.42 8.31 -28.43
N GLU A 114 -3.36 9.11 -27.94
CA GLU A 114 -4.19 8.78 -26.77
C GLU A 114 -5.47 8.04 -27.20
N GLY A 115 -5.76 6.92 -26.53
CA GLY A 115 -7.04 6.22 -26.59
C GLY A 115 -8.00 6.71 -25.50
N VAL A 116 -9.19 6.13 -25.40
CA VAL A 116 -10.13 6.42 -24.31
C VAL A 116 -10.04 5.35 -23.24
N GLY A 117 -9.74 5.73 -22.01
CA GLY A 117 -9.66 4.84 -20.84
C GLY A 117 -10.11 5.54 -19.56
N ASP A 118 -10.03 4.84 -18.43
CA ASP A 118 -10.25 5.43 -17.10
C ASP A 118 -8.89 5.78 -16.49
N ALA A 119 -8.62 7.08 -16.33
CA ALA A 119 -7.31 7.61 -15.92
C ALA A 119 -7.17 7.82 -14.39
N ARG A 120 -8.06 7.24 -13.58
CA ARG A 120 -8.07 7.36 -12.12
C ARG A 120 -6.84 6.76 -11.42
#